data_AF-A0A9D5UIL0-F1
#
_entry.id   AF-A0A9D5UIL0-F1
#
_cell.length_a   1.000
_cell.length_b   1.000
_cell.length_c   1.000
_cell.angle_alpha   90.00
_cell.angle_beta   90.00
_cell.angle_gamma   90.00
#
_symmetry.space_group_name_H-M   'P 1'
#
loop_
_entity.id
_entity.type
_entity.pdbx_description
1 polymer ?
#
loop_
_entity_poly.entity_id
_entity_poly.type
_entity_poly.pdbx_seq_one_letter_code
_entity_poly.pdbx_strand_id
1 'polypeptide(L)' 'MKKTLLALSTIAAMTLPTMAIAGASSTVKAVSDYSYNGYSQTDEKPALQASLDYGWDNGLYAGTFASNVEFAGLS' A
#
# COMPACT_ATOMS: atom_id res chain seq x y z
N MET A 1 18.12 16.73 -19.35
CA MET A 1 17.04 17.60 -18.84
C MET A 1 15.85 16.80 -18.31
N LYS A 2 15.10 16.04 -19.14
CA LYS A 2 13.95 15.24 -18.65
C LYS A 2 14.28 14.23 -17.55
N LYS A 3 15.39 13.48 -17.68
CA LYS A 3 15.84 12.49 -16.68
C LYS A 3 16.25 13.13 -15.35
N THR A 4 16.88 14.30 -15.44
CA THR A 4 17.27 15.12 -14.28
C THR A 4 16.05 15.68 -13.56
N LEU A 5 15.00 16.05 -14.31
CA LEU A 5 13.73 16.52 -13.78
C LEU A 5 12.95 15.40 -13.06
N LEU A 6 12.91 14.20 -13.66
CA LEU A 6 12.34 12.99 -13.02
C LEU A 6 13.08 12.64 -11.73
N ALA A 7 14.42 12.60 -11.75
CA ALA A 7 15.22 12.31 -10.56
C ALA A 7 15.00 13.33 -9.43
N LEU A 8 14.87 14.62 -9.77
CA LEU A 8 14.60 15.66 -8.78
C LEU A 8 13.19 15.52 -8.18
N SER A 9 12.19 15.15 -8.99
CA SER A 9 10.83 14.90 -8.49
C SER A 9 10.73 13.70 -7.54
N THR A 10 11.46 12.60 -7.82
CA THR A 10 11.47 11.43 -6.93
C THR A 10 12.17 11.73 -5.60
N ILE A 11 13.25 12.52 -5.62
CA ILE A 11 13.94 12.94 -4.39
C ILE A 11 13.03 13.84 -3.55
N ALA A 12 12.37 14.83 -4.19
CA ALA A 12 11.45 15.73 -3.50
C ALA A 12 10.25 14.99 -2.87
N ALA A 13 9.75 13.94 -3.52
CA ALA A 13 8.68 13.10 -2.98
C ALA A 13 9.11 12.28 -1.74
N MET A 14 10.40 11.94 -1.62
CA MET A 14 10.92 11.16 -0.49
C MET A 14 11.28 12.01 0.75
N THR A 15 11.38 13.34 0.61
CA THR A 15 11.76 14.25 1.70
C THR A 15 10.57 14.91 2.39
N LEU A 16 9.33 14.48 2.11
CA LEU A 16 8.15 15.04 2.75
C LEU A 16 8.17 14.72 4.27
N PRO A 17 7.90 15.70 5.14
CA PRO A 17 7.84 15.45 6.58
C PRO A 17 6.73 14.44 6.88
N THR A 18 7.11 13.32 7.50
CA THR A 18 6.13 12.29 7.88
C THR A 18 5.48 12.71 9.20
N MET A 19 4.16 12.85 9.22
CA MET A 19 3.42 13.08 10.46
C MET A 19 3.36 11.78 11.25
N ALA A 20 3.88 11.77 12.48
CA ALA A 20 3.70 10.65 13.40
C ALA A 20 2.39 10.85 14.16
N ILE A 21 1.40 9.99 13.90
CA ILE A 21 0.14 9.96 14.64
C ILE A 21 0.24 8.82 15.65
N ALA A 22 0.15 9.14 16.95
CA ALA A 22 0.19 8.12 18.01
C ALA A 22 -0.93 7.09 17.81
N GLY A 23 -0.57 5.81 17.92
CA GLY A 23 -1.47 4.69 17.67
C GLY A 23 -1.68 4.35 16.19
N ALA A 24 -1.35 5.25 15.25
CA ALA A 24 -1.52 4.96 13.82
C ALA A 24 -0.27 4.30 13.22
N SER A 25 -0.49 3.29 12.39
CA SER A 25 0.54 2.68 11.55
C SER A 25 0.03 2.43 10.15
N SER A 26 0.92 2.46 9.16
CA SER A 26 0.59 2.11 7.78
C SER A 26 1.69 1.22 7.21
N THR A 27 1.29 0.27 6.37
CA THR A 27 2.20 -0.62 5.65
C THR A 27 1.88 -0.59 4.17
N VAL A 28 2.90 -0.54 3.32
CA VAL A 28 2.78 -0.68 1.87
C VAL A 28 3.63 -1.86 1.42
N LYS A 29 3.09 -2.72 0.55
CA LYS A 29 3.77 -3.90 0.01
C LYS A 29 3.57 -3.99 -1.50
N ALA A 30 4.61 -4.42 -2.20
CA ALA A 30 4.51 -4.91 -3.57
C ALA A 30 4.76 -6.42 -3.53
N VAL A 31 3.83 -7.20 -4.08
CA VAL A 31 3.89 -8.67 -4.14
C VAL A 31 3.69 -9.15 -5.57
N SER A 32 4.15 -10.37 -5.86
CA SER A 32 3.98 -10.98 -7.19
C SER A 32 2.56 -11.40 -7.49
N ASP A 33 1.79 -11.78 -6.45
CA ASP A 33 0.39 -12.18 -6.54
C ASP A 33 -0.31 -11.85 -5.22
N TYR A 34 -1.55 -11.35 -5.28
CA TYR A 34 -2.40 -11.21 -4.10
C TYR A 34 -3.33 -12.43 -4.00
N SER A 35 -2.94 -13.41 -3.17
CA SER A 35 -3.76 -14.60 -2.89
C SER A 35 -4.54 -14.45 -1.58
N TYR A 36 -5.86 -14.69 -1.62
CA TYR A 36 -6.74 -14.71 -0.45
C TYR A 36 -7.47 -16.06 -0.36
N ASN A 37 -7.38 -16.72 0.81
CA ASN A 37 -7.93 -18.06 1.05
C ASN A 37 -7.54 -19.12 -0.02
N GLY A 38 -6.33 -19.00 -0.59
CA GLY A 38 -5.81 -19.91 -1.60
C GLY A 38 -6.19 -19.57 -3.05
N TYR A 39 -6.92 -18.48 -3.28
CA TYR A 39 -7.29 -18.02 -4.62
C TYR A 39 -6.60 -16.70 -4.95
N SER A 40 -5.93 -16.64 -6.11
CA SER A 40 -5.41 -15.38 -6.63
C SER A 40 -6.56 -14.39 -6.85
N GLN A 41 -6.39 -13.20 -6.31
CA GLN A 41 -7.27 -12.05 -6.50
C GLN A 41 -6.79 -11.16 -7.65
N THR A 42 -5.60 -11.42 -8.21
CA THR A 42 -4.98 -10.61 -9.26
C THR A 42 -4.57 -11.42 -10.49
N ASP A 43 -5.12 -12.63 -10.69
CA ASP A 43 -4.81 -13.51 -11.83
C ASP A 43 -3.29 -13.76 -11.97
N GLU A 44 -2.61 -14.02 -10.85
CA GLU A 44 -1.16 -14.22 -10.73
C GLU A 44 -0.31 -12.99 -11.15
N LYS A 45 -0.93 -11.82 -11.32
CA LYS A 45 -0.24 -10.56 -11.65
C LYS A 45 0.17 -9.81 -10.39
N PRO A 46 1.20 -8.93 -10.49
CA PRO A 46 1.67 -8.14 -9.36
C PRO A 46 0.58 -7.32 -8.68
N ALA A 47 0.67 -7.24 -7.36
CA ALA A 47 -0.27 -6.49 -6.54
C ALA A 47 0.44 -5.48 -5.63
N LEU A 48 -0.12 -4.28 -5.55
CA LEU A 48 0.17 -3.30 -4.52
C LEU A 48 -0.87 -3.43 -3.41
N GLN A 49 -0.37 -3.56 -2.19
CA GLN A 49 -1.18 -3.73 -0.98
C GLN A 49 -0.84 -2.62 0.00
N ALA A 50 -1.87 -2.05 0.63
CA ALA A 50 -1.69 -1.06 1.68
C ALA A 50 -2.64 -1.31 2.84
N SER A 51 -2.19 -1.00 4.06
CA SER A 51 -3.03 -0.96 5.25
C SER A 51 -2.88 0.36 6.00
N LEU A 52 -3.94 0.72 6.72
CA LEU A 52 -3.94 1.76 7.73
C LEU A 52 -4.58 1.18 8.99
N ASP A 53 -3.83 1.23 10.09
CA ASP A 53 -4.19 0.62 11.36
C ASP A 53 -4.11 1.68 12.46
N TYR A 54 -5.00 1.61 13.45
CA TYR A 54 -5.03 2.50 14.62
C TYR A 54 -5.23 1.69 15.90
N GLY A 55 -4.36 1.90 16.88
CA GLY A 55 -4.42 1.33 18.21
C GLY A 55 -4.75 2.39 19.26
N TRP A 56 -5.65 2.04 20.18
CA TRP A 56 -5.97 2.84 21.37
C TRP A 56 -5.20 2.35 22.59
N ASP A 57 -4.96 3.23 23.56
CA ASP A 57 -4.19 2.92 24.78
C ASP A 57 -4.84 1.84 25.66
N ASN A 58 -6.13 1.57 25.47
CA ASN A 58 -6.87 0.51 26.15
C ASN A 58 -6.64 -0.89 25.53
N GLY A 59 -5.79 -1.00 24.51
CA GLY A 59 -5.45 -2.26 23.83
C GLY A 59 -6.38 -2.65 22.68
N LEU A 60 -7.42 -1.87 22.38
CA LEU A 60 -8.21 -2.07 21.17
C LEU A 60 -7.44 -1.60 19.93
N TYR A 61 -7.72 -2.22 18.79
CA TYR A 61 -7.19 -1.81 17.50
C TYR A 61 -8.22 -2.01 16.39
N ALA A 62 -8.15 -1.16 15.37
CA ALA A 62 -8.96 -1.27 14.17
C ALA A 62 -8.13 -0.84 12.97
N GLY A 63 -8.42 -1.39 11.80
CA GLY A 63 -7.68 -1.06 10.59
C GLY A 63 -8.45 -1.37 9.33
N THR A 64 -7.95 -0.85 8.22
CA THR A 64 -8.45 -1.13 6.89
C THR A 64 -7.32 -1.60 6.01
N PHE A 65 -7.68 -2.44 5.04
CA PHE A 65 -6.77 -3.01 4.07
C PHE A 65 -7.35 -2.85 2.67
N ALA A 66 -6.48 -2.56 1.71
CA ALA A 66 -6.85 -2.48 0.31
C ALA A 66 -5.72 -3.01 -0.60
N SER A 67 -6.12 -3.60 -1.72
CA SER A 67 -5.23 -4.00 -2.80
C SER A 67 -5.92 -3.89 -4.15
N ASN A 68 -5.16 -3.81 -5.23
CA ASN A 68 -5.72 -4.07 -6.55
C ASN A 68 -6.16 -5.53 -6.66
N VAL A 69 -7.23 -5.74 -7.42
CA VAL A 69 -7.82 -7.04 -7.70
C VAL A 69 -8.20 -7.07 -9.17
N GLU A 70 -8.21 -8.26 -9.77
CA GLU A 70 -8.65 -8.49 -11.12
C GLU A 70 -9.84 -9.43 -11.12
N PHE A 71 -10.98 -8.91 -11.58
CA PHE A 71 -12.21 -9.67 -11.69
C PHE A 71 -12.34 -10.18 -13.13
N ALA A 72 -12.60 -11.48 -13.31
CA ALA A 72 -12.91 -12.05 -14.61
C ALA A 72 -14.17 -11.38 -15.19
N GLY A 73 -14.01 -10.45 -16.14
CA GLY A 73 -15.13 -9.75 -16.77
C GLY A 73 -14.84 -8.39 -17.42
N LEU A 74 -13.66 -7.81 -17.18
CA LEU A 74 -13.19 -6.62 -17.91
C LEU A 74 -11.92 -6.96 -18.69
N SER A 75 -12.10 -7.70 -19.78
CA SER A 75 -11.12 -7.74 -20.88
C SER A 75 -11.35 -6.57 -21.83
#